data_AF-A0AAD6YNK2-F1
#
_entry.id   AF-A0AAD6YNK2-F1
#
_cell.length_a   1.000
_cell.length_b   1.000
_cell.length_c   1.000
_cell.angle_alpha   90.00
_cell.angle_beta   90.00
_cell.angle_gamma   90.00
#
_symmetry.space_group_name_H-M   'P 1'
#
loop_
_entity.id
_entity.type
_entity.pdbx_description
1 polymer ?
#
loop_
_entity_poly.entity_id
_entity_poly.type
_entity_poly.pdbx_seq_one_letter_code
_entity_poly.pdbx_strand_id
1 'polypeptide(L)'
;VRAIVTVYPQPAQAQATLGTVSANPAAYSGVAAYNPTTLNAPPVPSPAVPSTFNIQLNTGGTPGASIQQSGDFLGFSIEMSVSNQVLGKNSTHIQIPFLNLMSNIVKRAGSVRVRVGGNSQESATLVAAADISDGRILQKNLTGVTGTTQTPPLEFSDDLLYMMANISSLINVEWFLGIPWFVTQPFDLDIVGAAEAILGETLIGYQAANEPDLYFAHGHRPSTYGPFDYFGEFSDLLTQLGTSGKDPNGRAKTLLLGPSIADAGWTPEEVWDTNFVDVYSANLAFLSVEKYPTDNCAAAFNTGAPIIDPQTVFPDFLNHTAHTSLLAPYLNSTAFAQSHGKKLLMFETNTASCGGFVGISDAFGAALWGLDYALQMAHSNFSGAMLHAGGQNVAYNLTLRSPTNESTFHQWTIGPVYYSALVMAEAMGPSNVTQVLDLQANNNNEFTPAYAIYDAGEPVRVALFNYITDATGASDVTAVISVAQGAAGGGGATPAQVKVKYMLAPSVSTKGNMTGAGQ
;
A
#
# COMPACT_ATOMS: atom_id res chain seq x y z
N VAL A 1 58.27 15.91 1.02
CA VAL A 1 57.35 17.08 0.93
C VAL A 1 56.55 16.95 -0.36
N ARG A 2 55.22 17.03 -0.21
CA ARG A 2 54.18 17.12 -1.27
C ARG A 2 53.88 15.83 -2.04
N ALA A 3 53.00 15.03 -1.45
CA ALA A 3 51.98 14.32 -2.21
C ALA A 3 51.09 15.38 -2.89
N ILE A 4 50.82 15.19 -4.18
CA ILE A 4 49.95 16.03 -4.99
C ILE A 4 48.62 15.29 -5.14
N VAL A 5 47.55 15.96 -4.71
CA VAL A 5 46.16 15.56 -4.93
C VAL A 5 45.74 16.12 -6.29
N THR A 6 45.30 15.24 -7.19
CA THR A 6 44.66 15.64 -8.46
C THR A 6 43.15 15.59 -8.25
N VAL A 7 42.50 16.76 -8.30
CA VAL A 7 41.05 16.90 -8.35
C VAL A 7 40.61 16.81 -9.81
N TYR A 8 39.72 15.87 -10.13
CA TYR A 8 39.01 15.87 -11.40
C TYR A 8 37.67 16.61 -11.22
N PRO A 9 37.42 17.70 -11.96
CA PRO A 9 36.10 18.31 -11.98
C PRO A 9 35.12 17.34 -12.66
N GLN A 10 34.04 17.00 -11.97
CA GLN A 10 32.86 16.36 -12.57
C GLN A 10 32.33 17.30 -13.67
N PRO A 11 32.30 16.88 -14.95
CA PRO A 11 31.55 17.60 -15.95
C PRO A 11 30.07 17.46 -15.62
N ALA A 12 29.32 18.56 -15.78
CA ALA A 12 27.86 18.53 -15.83
C ALA A 12 27.41 17.35 -16.70
N GLN A 13 26.50 16.51 -16.18
CA GLN A 13 25.91 15.39 -16.92
C GLN A 13 25.15 15.95 -18.14
N ALA A 14 25.88 16.06 -19.25
CA ALA A 14 25.33 16.27 -20.56
C ALA A 14 24.93 14.91 -21.15
N GLN A 15 23.76 14.95 -21.79
CA GLN A 15 23.08 13.89 -22.53
C GLN A 15 24.02 13.01 -23.37
N ALA A 16 23.80 11.70 -23.30
CA ALA A 16 24.29 10.74 -24.28
C ALA A 16 23.13 10.33 -25.21
N THR A 17 23.32 10.51 -26.51
CA THR A 17 22.44 10.08 -27.60
C THR A 17 23.13 9.04 -28.50
N LEU A 18 22.31 8.27 -29.24
CA LEU A 18 22.55 7.43 -30.44
C LEU A 18 22.56 5.90 -30.15
N GLY A 19 21.84 5.02 -30.86
CA GLY A 19 21.12 5.12 -32.14
C GLY A 19 20.07 4.00 -32.36
N THR A 20 19.44 4.05 -33.53
CA THR A 20 18.04 3.72 -33.88
C THR A 20 17.72 2.30 -34.35
N VAL A 21 16.53 1.77 -33.99
CA VAL A 21 15.61 1.06 -34.91
C VAL A 21 14.13 1.33 -34.48
N SER A 22 13.33 1.84 -35.44
CA SER A 22 11.88 2.18 -35.39
C SER A 22 11.39 3.16 -34.30
N ALA A 23 10.74 4.24 -34.76
CA ALA A 23 10.38 5.42 -33.98
C ALA A 23 9.50 5.12 -32.74
N ASN A 24 10.09 5.26 -31.55
CA ASN A 24 9.38 5.45 -30.29
C ASN A 24 8.97 6.94 -30.21
N PRO A 25 7.73 7.31 -29.80
CA PRO A 25 7.43 8.70 -29.47
C PRO A 25 8.47 9.19 -28.46
N ALA A 26 8.96 10.43 -28.64
CA ALA A 26 10.08 11.00 -27.90
C ALA A 26 10.07 10.58 -26.41
N ALA A 27 11.15 9.95 -25.94
CA ALA A 27 11.27 9.49 -24.56
C ALA A 27 10.98 10.64 -23.61
N TYR A 28 9.85 10.55 -22.90
CA TYR A 28 9.43 11.56 -21.94
C TYR A 28 10.50 11.67 -20.83
N SER A 29 11.04 12.87 -20.63
CA SER A 29 12.13 13.14 -19.68
C SER A 29 11.68 13.84 -18.39
N GLY A 30 10.35 13.97 -18.19
CA GLY A 30 9.79 14.56 -16.98
C GLY A 30 9.62 13.54 -15.85
N VAL A 31 9.02 13.99 -14.74
CA VAL A 31 8.71 13.14 -13.57
C VAL A 31 7.74 12.01 -13.94
N ALA A 32 8.04 10.78 -13.47
CA ALA A 32 7.31 9.55 -13.84
C ALA A 32 5.80 9.65 -13.60
N ALA A 33 5.39 10.31 -12.50
CA ALA A 33 4.01 10.64 -12.19
C ALA A 33 3.21 11.26 -13.35
N TYR A 34 3.85 12.07 -14.19
CA TYR A 34 3.19 12.82 -15.26
C TYR A 34 3.47 12.23 -16.64
N ASN A 35 4.03 11.02 -16.71
CA ASN A 35 4.39 10.42 -17.97
C ASN A 35 3.13 10.06 -18.78
N PRO A 36 2.90 10.66 -19.96
CA PRO A 36 1.68 10.46 -20.73
C PRO A 36 1.64 9.10 -21.46
N THR A 37 2.70 8.29 -21.37
CA THR A 37 2.82 7.00 -22.07
C THR A 37 1.70 6.03 -21.67
N THR A 38 0.80 5.72 -22.61
CA THR A 38 -0.23 4.69 -22.47
C THR A 38 0.21 3.40 -23.14
N LEU A 39 -0.14 2.25 -22.56
CA LEU A 39 0.07 0.94 -23.17
C LEU A 39 -1.11 0.55 -24.08
N ASN A 40 -0.89 -0.44 -24.95
CA ASN A 40 -1.98 -1.10 -25.65
C ASN A 40 -2.69 -2.04 -24.67
N ALA A 41 -4.01 -1.94 -24.60
CA ALA A 41 -4.82 -2.90 -23.86
C ALA A 41 -4.62 -4.30 -24.46
N PRO A 42 -4.62 -5.37 -23.63
CA PRO A 42 -4.56 -6.74 -24.13
C PRO A 42 -5.72 -7.02 -25.10
N PRO A 43 -5.53 -7.94 -26.07
CA PRO A 43 -6.60 -8.33 -26.99
C PRO A 43 -7.76 -8.97 -26.24
N VAL A 44 -8.97 -8.86 -26.80
CA VAL A 44 -10.17 -9.54 -26.29
C VAL A 44 -9.90 -11.05 -26.18
N PRO A 45 -10.25 -11.71 -25.06
CA PRO A 45 -10.02 -13.14 -24.88
C PRO A 45 -10.64 -14.00 -25.99
N SER A 46 -9.92 -15.06 -26.38
CA SER A 46 -10.39 -16.07 -27.32
C SER A 46 -10.13 -17.47 -26.73
N PRO A 47 -11.18 -18.25 -26.37
CA PRO A 47 -12.59 -17.96 -26.58
C PRO A 47 -13.11 -16.77 -25.75
N ALA A 48 -14.17 -16.13 -26.23
CA ALA A 48 -14.81 -15.03 -25.52
C ALA A 48 -15.37 -15.49 -24.17
N VAL A 49 -15.38 -14.58 -23.18
CA VAL A 49 -15.95 -14.87 -21.86
C VAL A 49 -17.46 -15.09 -21.96
N PRO A 50 -18.06 -15.96 -21.13
CA PRO A 50 -19.52 -16.10 -21.11
C PRO A 50 -20.17 -14.77 -20.70
N SER A 51 -21.07 -14.28 -21.56
CA SER A 51 -21.72 -12.96 -21.40
C SER A 51 -22.90 -12.97 -20.44
N THR A 52 -23.31 -14.13 -19.93
CA THR A 52 -24.39 -14.25 -18.94
C THR A 52 -24.08 -15.36 -17.95
N PHE A 53 -24.24 -15.05 -16.66
CA PHE A 53 -24.08 -16.01 -15.57
C PHE A 53 -25.01 -15.68 -14.41
N ASN A 54 -25.30 -16.68 -13.58
CA ASN A 54 -26.15 -16.54 -12.40
C ASN A 54 -25.29 -16.44 -11.14
N ILE A 55 -25.68 -15.57 -10.21
CA ILE A 55 -25.14 -15.49 -8.85
C ILE A 55 -26.26 -15.85 -7.89
N GLN A 56 -26.00 -16.83 -7.02
CA GLN A 56 -26.90 -17.21 -5.95
C GLN A 56 -26.29 -16.80 -4.61
N LEU A 57 -26.98 -15.92 -3.88
CA LEU A 57 -26.60 -15.47 -2.54
C LEU A 57 -27.50 -16.14 -1.50
N ASN A 58 -27.00 -16.27 -0.28
CA ASN A 58 -27.73 -16.86 0.85
C ASN A 58 -27.78 -15.87 2.01
N THR A 59 -28.87 -15.89 2.79
CA THR A 59 -28.98 -15.11 4.04
C THR A 59 -28.64 -15.94 5.27
N GLY A 60 -28.38 -15.29 6.41
CA GLY A 60 -28.11 -15.98 7.69
C GLY A 60 -26.68 -16.53 7.86
N GLY A 61 -25.71 -15.97 7.14
CA GLY A 61 -24.31 -16.38 7.19
C GLY A 61 -23.96 -17.45 6.15
N THR A 62 -22.91 -17.18 5.37
CA THR A 62 -22.48 -18.05 4.26
C THR A 62 -21.13 -18.71 4.59
N PRO A 63 -21.03 -20.05 4.52
CA PRO A 63 -19.75 -20.74 4.66
C PRO A 63 -18.70 -20.19 3.69
N GLY A 64 -17.47 -20.02 4.16
CA GLY A 64 -16.35 -19.52 3.35
C GLY A 64 -16.25 -17.99 3.28
N ALA A 65 -17.18 -17.24 3.87
CA ALA A 65 -16.99 -15.80 4.04
C ALA A 65 -15.80 -15.53 4.98
N SER A 66 -15.11 -14.41 4.76
CA SER A 66 -13.95 -13.99 5.57
C SER A 66 -14.27 -13.78 7.05
N ILE A 67 -13.25 -13.54 7.87
CA ILE A 67 -13.40 -12.86 9.16
C ILE A 67 -14.15 -11.52 9.00
N GLN A 68 -14.65 -10.99 10.12
CA GLN A 68 -15.20 -9.65 10.16
C GLN A 68 -14.13 -8.61 9.83
N GLN A 69 -14.47 -7.75 8.88
CA GLN A 69 -13.64 -6.70 8.33
C GLN A 69 -14.13 -5.33 8.80
N SER A 70 -13.16 -4.45 8.94
CA SER A 70 -13.37 -3.05 9.30
C SER A 70 -13.60 -2.20 8.04
N GLY A 71 -14.34 -1.10 8.18
CA GLY A 71 -14.60 -0.16 7.07
C GLY A 71 -13.32 0.42 6.45
N ASP A 72 -12.30 0.60 7.28
CA ASP A 72 -10.98 1.14 6.96
C ASP A 72 -9.97 0.10 6.46
N PHE A 73 -10.45 -1.02 5.89
CA PHE A 73 -9.62 -2.15 5.45
C PHE A 73 -8.47 -1.71 4.52
N LEU A 74 -8.76 -0.90 3.50
CA LEU A 74 -7.78 -0.44 2.52
C LEU A 74 -7.33 0.98 2.84
N GLY A 75 -6.15 1.06 3.46
CA GLY A 75 -5.47 2.30 3.82
C GLY A 75 -4.29 2.61 2.90
N PHE A 76 -3.39 3.44 3.42
CA PHE A 76 -2.27 3.98 2.65
C PHE A 76 -0.96 3.86 3.41
N SER A 77 0.12 3.50 2.72
CA SER A 77 1.48 3.58 3.23
C SER A 77 2.19 4.74 2.55
N ILE A 78 2.90 5.56 3.31
CA ILE A 78 3.63 6.74 2.82
C ILE A 78 5.08 6.60 3.26
N GLU A 79 5.97 6.64 2.28
CA GLU A 79 7.41 6.69 2.52
C GLU A 79 7.76 7.93 3.35
N MET A 80 8.43 7.76 4.49
CA MET A 80 8.63 8.80 5.49
C MET A 80 9.31 10.04 4.88
N SER A 81 10.32 9.83 4.04
CA SER A 81 11.09 10.87 3.34
C SER A 81 10.29 11.74 2.37
N VAL A 82 9.08 11.32 1.98
CA VAL A 82 8.19 12.09 1.09
C VAL A 82 6.86 12.45 1.75
N SER A 83 6.72 12.26 3.07
CA SER A 83 5.51 12.61 3.82
C SER A 83 5.12 14.08 3.61
N ASN A 84 6.10 14.97 3.47
CA ASN A 84 5.85 16.39 3.19
C ASN A 84 5.33 16.68 1.76
N GLN A 85 5.43 15.73 0.84
CA GLN A 85 4.88 15.83 -0.51
C GLN A 85 3.40 15.43 -0.53
N VAL A 86 3.04 14.45 0.31
CA VAL A 86 1.69 13.86 0.34
C VAL A 86 0.79 14.56 1.37
N LEU A 87 1.26 14.71 2.61
CA LEU A 87 0.43 15.18 3.73
C LEU A 87 0.35 16.70 3.81
N GLY A 88 1.44 17.42 3.54
CA GLY A 88 1.53 18.86 3.76
C GLY A 88 2.98 19.33 3.73
N LYS A 89 3.21 20.62 3.46
CA LYS A 89 4.59 21.14 3.55
C LYS A 89 5.13 21.08 4.99
N ASN A 90 4.23 21.32 5.95
CA ASN A 90 4.46 21.32 7.40
C ASN A 90 3.10 21.37 8.14
N SER A 91 3.09 21.40 9.47
CA SER A 91 1.84 21.37 10.27
C SER A 91 0.90 22.56 10.04
N THR A 92 1.42 23.69 9.56
CA THR A 92 0.63 24.89 9.22
C THR A 92 0.12 24.90 7.79
N HIS A 93 0.61 24.00 6.92
CA HIS A 93 0.29 23.92 5.50
C HIS A 93 0.00 22.48 5.07
N ILE A 94 -1.10 21.93 5.57
CA ILE A 94 -1.63 20.62 5.17
C ILE A 94 -2.09 20.64 3.71
N GLN A 95 -1.91 19.55 2.98
CA GLN A 95 -2.46 19.39 1.63
C GLN A 95 -3.98 19.20 1.68
N ILE A 96 -4.71 20.23 1.25
CA ILE A 96 -6.17 20.19 1.12
C ILE A 96 -6.65 19.04 0.20
N PRO A 97 -6.00 18.72 -0.94
CA PRO A 97 -6.39 17.57 -1.75
C PRO A 97 -6.33 16.26 -0.97
N PHE A 98 -5.25 16.00 -0.22
CA PHE A 98 -5.15 14.81 0.63
C PHE A 98 -6.30 14.76 1.65
N LEU A 99 -6.56 15.87 2.36
CA LEU A 99 -7.66 15.97 3.32
C LEU A 99 -9.02 15.65 2.68
N ASN A 100 -9.31 16.21 1.50
CA ASN A 100 -10.57 15.96 0.80
C ASN A 100 -10.73 14.50 0.40
N LEU A 101 -9.64 13.89 -0.09
CA LEU A 101 -9.63 12.50 -0.52
C LEU A 101 -9.82 11.54 0.66
N MET A 102 -9.15 11.80 1.78
CA MET A 102 -9.34 11.03 3.02
C MET A 102 -10.74 11.25 3.60
N SER A 103 -11.26 12.48 3.58
CA SER A 103 -12.63 12.78 4.02
C SER A 103 -13.69 11.97 3.25
N ASN A 104 -13.48 11.76 1.94
CA ASN A 104 -14.38 10.93 1.13
C ASN A 104 -14.38 9.45 1.56
N ILE A 105 -13.24 8.91 1.98
CA ILE A 105 -13.12 7.54 2.49
C ILE A 105 -13.76 7.47 3.88
N VAL A 106 -13.40 8.39 4.79
CA VAL A 106 -13.95 8.47 6.14
C VAL A 106 -15.48 8.56 6.15
N LYS A 107 -16.09 9.30 5.21
CA LYS A 107 -17.56 9.37 5.07
C LYS A 107 -18.23 8.02 4.76
N ARG A 108 -17.49 7.06 4.19
CA ARG A 108 -17.99 5.74 3.79
C ARG A 108 -17.61 4.66 4.81
N ALA A 109 -16.37 4.69 5.27
CA ALA A 109 -15.75 3.68 6.13
C ALA A 109 -15.79 4.01 7.63
N GLY A 110 -16.01 5.28 8.00
CA GLY A 110 -15.92 5.77 9.38
C GLY A 110 -14.51 6.25 9.78
N SER A 111 -13.46 5.65 9.24
CA SER A 111 -12.05 6.02 9.45
C SER A 111 -11.20 5.71 8.20
N VAL A 112 -9.94 6.11 8.21
CA VAL A 112 -8.91 5.63 7.28
C VAL A 112 -7.59 5.47 8.02
N ARG A 113 -6.86 4.39 7.72
CA ARG A 113 -5.55 4.11 8.31
C ARG A 113 -4.44 4.54 7.38
N VAL A 114 -3.42 5.21 7.92
CA VAL A 114 -2.26 5.68 7.16
C VAL A 114 -0.98 5.33 7.89
N ARG A 115 -0.05 4.67 7.22
CA ARG A 115 1.31 4.39 7.70
C ARG A 115 2.28 5.44 7.19
N VAL A 116 3.17 5.92 8.07
CA VAL A 116 4.36 6.70 7.73
C VAL A 116 5.59 5.87 8.08
N GLY A 117 6.30 5.38 7.06
CA GLY A 117 7.37 4.40 7.24
C GLY A 117 8.18 4.17 5.97
N GLY A 118 8.31 2.91 5.55
CA GLY A 118 9.09 2.51 4.39
C GLY A 118 10.60 2.51 4.66
N ASN A 119 11.41 2.32 3.62
CA ASN A 119 12.86 2.18 3.74
C ASN A 119 13.54 3.40 4.42
N SER A 120 12.99 4.61 4.24
CA SER A 120 13.53 5.82 4.86
C SER A 120 13.27 5.93 6.36
N GLN A 121 12.37 5.13 6.94
CA GLN A 121 12.20 5.07 8.39
C GLN A 121 13.47 4.56 9.08
N GLU A 122 14.20 3.65 8.42
CA GLU A 122 15.25 2.84 9.03
C GLU A 122 16.46 3.65 9.51
N SER A 123 16.63 4.83 8.93
CA SER A 123 17.69 5.79 9.24
C SER A 123 17.12 7.15 9.64
N ALA A 124 15.84 7.22 10.01
CA ALA A 124 15.20 8.47 10.39
C ALA A 124 15.67 8.92 11.78
N THR A 125 15.95 10.21 11.93
CA THR A 125 16.37 10.83 13.19
C THR A 125 15.56 12.09 13.44
N LEU A 126 15.00 12.20 14.65
CA LEU A 126 14.30 13.39 15.09
C LEU A 126 15.34 14.48 15.44
N VAL A 127 15.26 15.63 14.79
CA VAL A 127 16.12 16.80 15.03
C VAL A 127 15.28 18.03 15.39
N ALA A 128 15.91 19.04 15.97
CA ALA A 128 15.22 20.30 16.22
C ALA A 128 14.86 20.96 14.89
N ALA A 129 13.68 21.58 14.79
CA ALA A 129 13.26 22.27 13.57
C ALA A 129 14.25 23.36 13.11
N ALA A 130 15.00 23.96 14.05
CA ALA A 130 16.03 24.95 13.75
C ALA A 130 17.26 24.36 13.01
N ASP A 131 17.47 23.05 13.08
CA ASP A 131 18.56 22.34 12.42
C ASP A 131 18.23 22.01 10.94
N ILE A 132 16.95 22.13 10.56
CA ILE A 132 16.49 21.98 9.18
C ILE A 132 16.30 23.37 8.56
N SER A 133 17.13 23.71 7.57
CA SER A 133 17.09 25.02 6.93
C SER A 133 15.82 25.25 6.10
N ASP A 134 15.52 26.54 5.86
CA ASP A 134 14.52 26.99 4.88
C ASP A 134 13.07 26.59 5.18
N GLY A 135 12.77 26.33 6.46
CA GLY A 135 11.41 26.02 6.93
C GLY A 135 10.89 24.65 6.47
N ARG A 136 11.80 23.77 6.03
CA ARG A 136 11.48 22.37 5.72
C ARG A 136 11.35 21.59 7.02
N ILE A 137 10.59 20.50 6.96
CA ILE A 137 10.40 19.57 8.08
C ILE A 137 11.14 18.24 7.90
N LEU A 138 11.72 18.03 6.71
CA LEU A 138 12.44 16.83 6.27
C LEU A 138 13.66 17.23 5.44
N GLN A 139 14.80 16.58 5.67
CA GLN A 139 15.98 16.66 4.81
C GLN A 139 16.80 15.37 4.82
N LYS A 140 17.51 15.11 3.72
CA LYS A 140 18.51 14.03 3.66
C LYS A 140 19.84 14.58 4.13
N ASN A 141 20.45 13.98 5.16
CA ASN A 141 21.77 14.38 5.64
C ASN A 141 22.87 13.80 4.74
N LEU A 142 23.14 14.49 3.62
CA LEU A 142 24.12 14.07 2.62
C LEU A 142 25.57 14.03 3.14
N THR A 143 25.83 14.62 4.30
CA THR A 143 27.16 14.67 4.93
C THR A 143 27.35 13.62 6.03
N GLY A 144 26.26 13.05 6.55
CA GLY A 144 26.23 12.02 7.60
C GLY A 144 26.20 10.59 7.05
N VAL A 145 26.59 10.41 5.79
CA VAL A 145 26.57 9.11 5.11
C VAL A 145 27.60 8.17 5.74
N THR A 146 27.13 7.12 6.40
CA THR A 146 27.97 6.05 6.98
C THR A 146 27.62 4.69 6.38
N GLY A 147 28.63 3.82 6.17
CA GLY A 147 28.41 2.45 5.67
C GLY A 147 28.59 2.29 4.16
N THR A 148 28.41 1.07 3.67
CA THR A 148 28.70 0.65 2.28
C THR A 148 27.64 1.08 1.27
N THR A 149 26.41 1.35 1.69
CA THR A 149 25.27 1.72 0.81
C THR A 149 25.15 3.21 0.52
N GLN A 150 25.92 4.05 1.22
CA GLN A 150 25.92 5.49 1.05
C GLN A 150 24.53 6.18 1.17
N THR A 151 23.55 5.58 1.86
CA THR A 151 22.23 6.19 2.04
C THR A 151 22.29 7.29 3.09
N PRO A 152 22.00 8.56 2.74
CA PRO A 152 21.95 9.66 3.70
C PRO A 152 20.84 9.42 4.74
N PRO A 153 21.12 9.54 6.05
CA PRO A 153 20.08 9.50 7.08
C PRO A 153 18.98 10.53 6.81
N LEU A 154 17.74 10.18 7.13
CA LEU A 154 16.62 11.09 7.04
C LEU A 154 16.53 11.90 8.33
N GLU A 155 16.70 13.21 8.26
CA GLU A 155 16.42 14.09 9.39
C GLU A 155 15.00 14.64 9.26
N PHE A 156 14.23 14.56 10.34
CA PHE A 156 12.90 15.12 10.42
C PHE A 156 12.69 15.89 11.73
N SER A 157 11.77 16.85 11.72
CA SER A 157 11.35 17.57 12.93
C SER A 157 10.01 17.06 13.45
N ASP A 158 9.71 17.36 14.71
CA ASP A 158 8.43 17.06 15.37
C ASP A 158 7.21 17.68 14.65
N ASP A 159 7.45 18.66 13.78
CA ASP A 159 6.47 19.27 12.91
C ASP A 159 5.80 18.27 11.93
N LEU A 160 6.47 17.15 11.61
CA LEU A 160 5.84 16.01 10.91
C LEU A 160 4.70 15.41 11.76
N LEU A 161 4.95 15.19 13.05
CA LEU A 161 3.99 14.60 13.98
C LEU A 161 2.83 15.58 14.25
N TYR A 162 3.12 16.88 14.39
CA TYR A 162 2.06 17.89 14.49
C TYR A 162 1.22 17.98 13.22
N MET A 163 1.81 17.80 12.03
CA MET A 163 1.06 17.74 10.78
C MET A 163 0.10 16.55 10.75
N MET A 164 0.55 15.37 11.18
CA MET A 164 -0.30 14.18 11.32
C MET A 164 -1.42 14.41 12.34
N ALA A 165 -1.11 14.97 13.52
CA ALA A 165 -2.11 15.30 14.54
C ALA A 165 -3.14 16.33 14.05
N ASN A 166 -2.70 17.37 13.35
CA ASN A 166 -3.59 18.38 12.78
C ASN A 166 -4.54 17.76 11.74
N ILE A 167 -4.07 16.83 10.92
CA ILE A 167 -4.94 16.06 10.00
C ILE A 167 -6.01 15.29 10.80
N SER A 168 -5.61 14.55 11.84
CA SER A 168 -6.55 13.77 12.66
C SER A 168 -7.53 14.64 13.47
N SER A 169 -7.18 15.89 13.76
CA SER A 169 -8.11 16.84 14.37
C SER A 169 -9.21 17.34 13.42
N LEU A 170 -9.02 17.18 12.11
CA LEU A 170 -9.98 17.59 11.07
C LEU A 170 -10.83 16.42 10.57
N ILE A 171 -10.25 15.23 10.49
CA ILE A 171 -10.88 14.02 9.93
C ILE A 171 -10.37 12.77 10.65
N ASN A 172 -11.16 11.70 10.68
CA ASN A 172 -10.82 10.46 11.40
C ASN A 172 -9.75 9.63 10.68
N VAL A 173 -8.49 10.09 10.76
CA VAL A 173 -7.30 9.40 10.26
C VAL A 173 -6.54 8.83 11.44
N GLU A 174 -6.26 7.53 11.37
CA GLU A 174 -5.45 6.80 12.34
C GLU A 174 -4.08 6.47 11.73
N TRP A 175 -3.03 6.52 12.54
CA TRP A 175 -1.65 6.48 12.08
C TRP A 175 -0.92 5.22 12.53
N PHE A 176 -0.10 4.68 11.64
CA PHE A 176 1.04 3.84 12.01
C PHE A 176 2.34 4.61 11.76
N LEU A 177 3.35 4.37 12.61
CA LEU A 177 4.63 5.07 12.51
C LEU A 177 5.82 4.10 12.60
N GLY A 178 6.77 4.26 11.70
CA GLY A 178 8.03 3.50 11.69
C GLY A 178 8.99 3.86 12.83
N ILE A 179 9.59 2.86 13.47
CA ILE A 179 10.72 3.03 14.38
C ILE A 179 12.02 2.81 13.58
N PRO A 180 13.02 3.71 13.67
CA PRO A 180 14.33 3.50 13.07
C PRO A 180 15.02 2.23 13.58
N TRP A 181 15.51 1.37 12.68
CA TRP A 181 16.04 0.04 13.05
C TRP A 181 17.48 -0.24 12.64
N PHE A 182 18.10 0.58 11.79
CA PHE A 182 19.48 0.29 11.35
C PHE A 182 20.48 0.29 12.51
N VAL A 183 20.25 1.13 13.52
CA VAL A 183 21.01 1.15 14.77
C VAL A 183 20.13 0.60 15.90
N THR A 184 20.53 -0.52 16.50
CA THR A 184 19.74 -1.24 17.53
C THR A 184 20.35 -1.19 18.92
N GLN A 185 21.57 -0.63 19.06
CA GLN A 185 22.34 -0.63 20.30
C GLN A 185 23.00 0.74 20.55
N PRO A 186 22.23 1.75 21.01
CA PRO A 186 20.78 1.71 21.27
C PRO A 186 19.94 2.06 20.03
N PHE A 187 18.66 1.71 20.04
CA PHE A 187 17.65 2.25 19.12
C PHE A 187 17.48 3.76 19.32
N ASP A 188 17.15 4.50 18.26
CA ASP A 188 16.68 5.88 18.36
C ASP A 188 15.17 5.89 18.68
N LEU A 189 14.84 6.19 19.94
CA LEU A 189 13.47 6.20 20.45
C LEU A 189 12.93 7.62 20.67
N ASP A 190 13.62 8.65 20.16
CA ASP A 190 13.13 10.02 20.29
C ASP A 190 11.80 10.21 19.54
N ILE A 191 11.64 9.54 18.40
CA ILE A 191 10.38 9.49 17.65
C ILE A 191 9.23 8.89 18.46
N VAL A 192 9.49 7.83 19.26
CA VAL A 192 8.45 7.17 20.08
C VAL A 192 7.94 8.14 21.14
N GLY A 193 8.86 8.77 21.88
CA GLY A 193 8.51 9.72 22.93
C GLY A 193 7.75 10.95 22.39
N ALA A 194 8.16 11.48 21.23
CA ALA A 194 7.47 12.59 20.60
C ALA A 194 6.08 12.20 20.07
N ALA A 195 5.96 11.03 19.44
CA ALA A 195 4.71 10.56 18.85
C ALA A 195 3.65 10.23 19.92
N GLU A 196 4.04 9.60 21.04
CA GLU A 196 3.13 9.39 22.18
C GLU A 196 2.58 10.71 22.74
N ALA A 197 3.40 11.75 22.79
CA ALA A 197 2.98 13.06 23.30
C ALA A 197 2.09 13.85 22.31
N ILE A 198 2.32 13.70 21.00
CA ILE A 198 1.68 14.54 19.97
C ILE A 198 0.47 13.86 19.34
N LEU A 199 0.56 12.56 19.00
CA LEU A 199 -0.50 11.83 18.29
C LEU A 199 -1.49 11.16 19.24
N GLY A 200 -1.04 10.75 20.43
CA GLY A 200 -1.87 10.09 21.43
C GLY A 200 -2.69 8.94 20.85
N GLU A 201 -4.01 8.97 21.08
CA GLU A 201 -4.94 7.90 20.68
C GLU A 201 -5.03 7.69 19.16
N THR A 202 -4.67 8.69 18.35
CA THR A 202 -4.71 8.57 16.88
C THR A 202 -3.56 7.72 16.32
N LEU A 203 -2.52 7.43 17.11
CA LEU A 203 -1.45 6.51 16.77
C LEU A 203 -1.84 5.09 17.15
N ILE A 204 -2.10 4.22 16.19
CA ILE A 204 -2.63 2.86 16.42
C ILE A 204 -1.57 1.76 16.30
N GLY A 205 -0.35 2.09 15.90
CA GLY A 205 0.75 1.12 15.87
C GLY A 205 2.11 1.70 15.56
N TYR A 206 3.14 1.01 16.04
CA TYR A 206 4.54 1.26 15.70
C TYR A 206 5.08 0.09 14.87
N GLN A 207 5.63 0.38 13.71
CA GLN A 207 6.32 -0.62 12.92
C GLN A 207 7.73 -0.84 13.46
N ALA A 208 7.98 -2.06 13.91
CA ALA A 208 9.28 -2.53 14.36
C ALA A 208 10.02 -3.18 13.18
N ALA A 209 10.84 -2.38 12.47
CA ALA A 209 11.52 -2.70 11.21
C ALA A 209 10.63 -2.72 9.95
N ASN A 210 11.22 -2.31 8.84
CA ASN A 210 10.71 -2.39 7.47
C ASN A 210 11.56 -3.37 6.66
N GLU A 211 10.96 -4.44 6.14
CA GLU A 211 11.64 -5.44 5.32
C GLU A 211 12.96 -5.96 5.93
N PRO A 212 12.97 -6.41 7.22
CA PRO A 212 14.20 -6.87 7.86
C PRO A 212 14.84 -8.07 7.15
N ASP A 213 14.06 -8.82 6.38
CA ASP A 213 14.53 -9.91 5.53
C ASP A 213 15.42 -9.44 4.37
N LEU A 214 15.42 -8.15 4.02
CA LEU A 214 16.27 -7.57 2.99
C LEU A 214 17.55 -6.92 3.55
N TYR A 215 17.71 -6.82 4.87
CA TYR A 215 18.83 -6.11 5.47
C TYR A 215 20.20 -6.68 5.09
N PHE A 216 20.31 -8.01 4.95
CA PHE A 216 21.55 -8.64 4.54
C PHE A 216 21.88 -8.34 3.07
N ALA A 217 20.87 -8.38 2.19
CA ALA A 217 21.02 -8.12 0.76
C ALA A 217 21.42 -6.65 0.51
N HIS A 218 20.92 -5.75 1.35
CA HIS A 218 21.25 -4.32 1.32
C HIS A 218 22.47 -3.97 2.21
N GLY A 219 23.18 -4.93 2.81
CA GLY A 219 24.39 -4.65 3.57
C GLY A 219 24.21 -3.87 4.88
N HIS A 220 22.98 -3.82 5.42
CA HIS A 220 22.66 -3.25 6.72
C HIS A 220 22.85 -4.25 7.87
N ARG A 221 22.92 -5.55 7.54
CA ARG A 221 23.24 -6.65 8.44
C ARG A 221 24.19 -7.65 7.78
N PRO A 222 24.89 -8.50 8.56
CA PRO A 222 25.70 -9.59 8.00
C PRO A 222 24.87 -10.57 7.16
N SER A 223 25.52 -11.29 6.25
CA SER A 223 24.86 -12.31 5.41
C SER A 223 24.24 -13.48 6.19
N THR A 224 24.51 -13.59 7.48
CA THR A 224 23.95 -14.61 8.39
C THR A 224 22.71 -14.13 9.13
N TYR A 225 22.30 -12.87 8.97
CA TYR A 225 21.15 -12.30 9.67
C TYR A 225 19.86 -12.97 9.22
N GLY A 226 19.14 -13.55 10.18
CA GLY A 226 17.92 -14.32 9.94
C GLY A 226 16.82 -14.04 10.97
N PRO A 227 15.72 -14.80 10.90
CA PRO A 227 14.54 -14.59 11.76
C PRO A 227 14.84 -14.58 13.27
N PHE A 228 15.78 -15.41 13.75
CA PHE A 228 16.18 -15.43 15.16
C PHE A 228 16.98 -14.20 15.59
N ASP A 229 17.72 -13.56 14.68
CA ASP A 229 18.40 -12.30 14.97
C ASP A 229 17.37 -11.17 15.10
N TYR A 230 16.38 -11.11 14.20
CA TYR A 230 15.26 -10.16 14.31
C TYR A 230 14.46 -10.38 15.59
N PHE A 231 14.17 -11.64 15.96
CA PHE A 231 13.56 -11.98 17.24
C PHE A 231 14.36 -11.38 18.42
N GLY A 232 15.69 -11.52 18.40
CA GLY A 232 16.57 -10.93 19.41
C GLY A 232 16.50 -9.40 19.44
N GLU A 233 16.59 -8.75 18.28
CA GLU A 233 16.50 -7.28 18.17
C GLU A 233 15.14 -6.75 18.65
N PHE A 234 14.05 -7.49 18.44
CA PHE A 234 12.74 -7.14 19.00
C PHE A 234 12.73 -7.20 20.52
N SER A 235 13.40 -8.19 21.12
CA SER A 235 13.62 -8.24 22.57
C SER A 235 14.41 -7.04 23.10
N ASP A 236 15.44 -6.62 22.36
CA ASP A 236 16.27 -5.47 22.71
C ASP A 236 15.44 -4.18 22.67
N LEU A 237 14.60 -4.00 21.65
CA LEU A 237 13.67 -2.87 21.55
C LEU A 237 12.75 -2.81 22.78
N LEU A 238 12.11 -3.93 23.14
CA LEU A 238 11.22 -4.01 24.30
C LEU A 238 11.94 -3.65 25.61
N THR A 239 13.17 -4.12 25.77
CA THR A 239 14.01 -3.80 26.93
C THR A 239 14.33 -2.30 26.98
N GLN A 240 14.66 -1.71 25.84
CA GLN A 240 14.97 -0.28 25.76
C GLN A 240 13.73 0.60 25.95
N LEU A 241 12.56 0.23 25.40
CA LEU A 241 11.30 0.93 25.65
C LEU A 241 10.98 0.95 27.17
N GLY A 242 11.22 -0.17 27.86
CA GLY A 242 11.00 -0.28 29.30
C GLY A 242 11.96 0.53 30.19
N THR A 243 13.10 0.99 29.65
CA THR A 243 14.17 1.62 30.44
C THR A 243 14.52 3.05 30.00
N SER A 244 14.23 3.43 28.76
CA SER A 244 14.61 4.74 28.18
C SER A 244 13.76 5.92 28.67
N GLY A 245 12.60 5.67 29.28
CA GLY A 245 11.63 6.72 29.63
C GLY A 245 10.87 7.31 28.43
N LYS A 246 11.06 6.77 27.22
CA LYS A 246 10.38 7.20 25.99
C LYS A 246 8.98 6.62 25.82
N ASP A 247 8.64 5.58 26.58
CA ASP A 247 7.30 4.98 26.65
C ASP A 247 6.74 5.10 28.09
N PRO A 248 6.46 6.32 28.59
CA PRO A 248 6.16 6.56 29.99
C PRO A 248 4.84 5.92 30.47
N ASN A 249 3.90 5.69 29.56
CA ASN A 249 2.61 5.05 29.81
C ASN A 249 2.62 3.54 29.48
N GLY A 250 3.72 3.02 28.92
CA GLY A 250 3.83 1.63 28.50
C GLY A 250 2.92 1.28 27.32
N ARG A 251 2.49 2.26 26.52
CA ARG A 251 1.58 2.08 25.39
C ARG A 251 2.36 1.62 24.16
N ALA A 252 3.49 2.24 23.86
CA ALA A 252 4.27 1.94 22.66
C ALA A 252 4.67 0.46 22.60
N LYS A 253 5.12 -0.11 23.73
CA LYS A 253 5.46 -1.54 23.83
C LYS A 253 4.28 -2.51 23.60
N THR A 254 3.03 -2.04 23.59
CA THR A 254 1.81 -2.86 23.35
C THR A 254 1.22 -2.63 21.96
N LEU A 255 1.74 -1.64 21.24
CA LEU A 255 1.27 -1.23 19.92
C LEU A 255 2.26 -1.61 18.81
N LEU A 256 3.20 -2.52 19.08
CA LEU A 256 4.17 -2.92 18.07
C LEU A 256 3.51 -3.76 16.98
N LEU A 257 4.02 -3.62 15.77
CA LEU A 257 3.66 -4.39 14.60
C LEU A 257 4.94 -4.92 13.95
N GLY A 258 4.92 -6.18 13.55
CA GLY A 258 6.03 -6.87 12.90
C GLY A 258 5.61 -8.25 12.36
N PRO A 259 6.47 -8.93 11.57
CA PRO A 259 7.83 -8.53 11.24
C PRO A 259 7.96 -7.57 10.04
N SER A 260 6.87 -7.33 9.29
CA SER A 260 6.85 -6.46 8.10
C SER A 260 7.88 -6.87 7.03
N ILE A 261 8.04 -8.18 6.80
CA ILE A 261 8.97 -8.72 5.80
C ILE A 261 8.44 -8.51 4.38
N ALA A 262 9.36 -8.39 3.41
CA ALA A 262 9.06 -8.32 1.98
C ALA A 262 8.71 -9.69 1.35
N ASP A 263 8.90 -10.77 2.11
CA ASP A 263 8.81 -12.15 1.65
C ASP A 263 9.72 -12.39 0.43
N ALA A 264 10.98 -11.97 0.60
CA ALA A 264 12.04 -12.05 -0.41
C ALA A 264 13.32 -12.66 0.16
N GLY A 265 13.63 -12.40 1.43
CA GLY A 265 14.72 -13.06 2.15
C GLY A 265 14.24 -14.20 3.05
N TRP A 266 13.09 -14.02 3.69
CA TRP A 266 12.47 -14.96 4.63
C TRP A 266 11.00 -15.15 4.25
N THR A 267 10.41 -16.25 4.66
CA THR A 267 8.96 -16.46 4.65
C THR A 267 8.35 -16.06 6.00
N PRO A 268 7.05 -15.72 6.07
CA PRO A 268 6.40 -15.46 7.35
C PRO A 268 6.50 -16.66 8.31
N GLU A 269 6.35 -17.87 7.79
CA GLU A 269 6.45 -19.12 8.56
C GLU A 269 7.81 -19.28 9.24
N GLU A 270 8.92 -18.93 8.59
CA GLU A 270 10.25 -18.96 9.21
C GLU A 270 10.35 -18.00 10.41
N VAL A 271 9.60 -16.89 10.41
CA VAL A 271 9.51 -15.99 11.58
C VAL A 271 8.61 -16.58 12.65
N TRP A 272 7.45 -17.13 12.29
CA TRP A 272 6.53 -17.78 13.23
C TRP A 272 7.20 -18.94 13.97
N ASP A 273 8.01 -19.74 13.27
CA ASP A 273 8.76 -20.89 13.81
C ASP A 273 9.83 -20.51 14.85
N THR A 274 10.21 -19.22 14.94
CA THR A 274 11.06 -18.72 16.04
C THR A 274 10.30 -18.57 17.36
N ASN A 275 8.99 -18.83 17.37
CA ASN A 275 8.07 -18.55 18.48
C ASN A 275 7.79 -17.05 18.69
N PHE A 276 8.04 -16.22 17.67
CA PHE A 276 7.91 -14.76 17.73
C PHE A 276 6.54 -14.28 18.26
N VAL A 277 5.45 -14.85 17.72
CA VAL A 277 4.09 -14.40 18.09
C VAL A 277 3.72 -14.84 19.50
N ASP A 278 4.10 -16.04 19.92
CA ASP A 278 3.80 -16.52 21.27
C ASP A 278 4.57 -15.76 22.34
N VAL A 279 5.86 -15.49 22.11
CA VAL A 279 6.70 -14.75 23.06
C VAL A 279 6.29 -13.29 23.15
N TYR A 280 6.02 -12.63 22.01
CA TYR A 280 5.72 -11.20 21.95
C TYR A 280 4.23 -10.89 21.81
N SER A 281 3.33 -11.85 22.08
CA SER A 281 1.89 -11.67 21.89
C SER A 281 1.35 -10.44 22.64
N ALA A 282 1.80 -10.18 23.87
CA ALA A 282 1.34 -9.02 24.64
C ALA A 282 1.83 -7.67 24.06
N ASN A 283 2.84 -7.71 23.19
CA ASN A 283 3.48 -6.53 22.60
C ASN A 283 3.01 -6.25 21.17
N LEU A 284 2.60 -7.30 20.45
CA LEU A 284 2.16 -7.23 19.05
C LEU A 284 0.67 -6.88 18.97
N ALA A 285 0.36 -5.64 18.58
CA ALA A 285 -1.00 -5.24 18.22
C ALA A 285 -1.44 -5.84 16.88
N PHE A 286 -0.49 -5.98 15.96
CA PHE A 286 -0.72 -6.51 14.62
C PHE A 286 0.47 -7.35 14.16
N LEU A 287 0.19 -8.31 13.29
CA LEU A 287 1.18 -8.97 12.47
C LEU A 287 1.21 -8.30 11.09
N SER A 288 2.35 -8.26 10.43
CA SER A 288 2.50 -7.57 9.15
C SER A 288 3.43 -8.29 8.19
N VAL A 289 3.07 -8.19 6.91
CA VAL A 289 3.90 -8.57 5.75
C VAL A 289 3.80 -7.46 4.70
N GLU A 290 4.75 -7.42 3.79
CA GLU A 290 4.85 -6.48 2.69
C GLU A 290 5.04 -7.28 1.40
N LYS A 291 4.27 -6.98 0.35
CA LYS A 291 4.37 -7.73 -0.91
C LYS A 291 3.96 -6.92 -2.11
N TYR A 292 4.84 -6.91 -3.11
CA TYR A 292 4.51 -6.50 -4.48
C TYR A 292 4.53 -7.74 -5.37
N PRO A 293 3.67 -7.82 -6.42
CA PRO A 293 3.68 -8.97 -7.33
C PRO A 293 4.97 -9.04 -8.17
N THR A 294 5.65 -7.91 -8.37
CA THR A 294 6.88 -7.80 -9.16
C THR A 294 7.59 -6.48 -8.86
N ASP A 295 8.71 -6.21 -9.52
CA ASP A 295 9.56 -5.04 -9.31
C ASP A 295 9.95 -4.33 -10.61
N ASN A 296 10.16 -3.01 -10.55
CA ASN A 296 10.74 -2.23 -11.64
C ASN A 296 12.18 -1.77 -11.31
N CYS A 297 12.89 -2.48 -10.44
CA CYS A 297 14.15 -2.01 -9.86
C CYS A 297 15.27 -1.93 -10.90
N ALA A 298 15.29 -2.86 -11.86
CA ALA A 298 16.27 -2.87 -12.94
C ALA A 298 16.25 -1.56 -13.75
N ALA A 299 15.06 -1.07 -14.11
CA ALA A 299 14.91 0.18 -14.85
C ALA A 299 15.11 1.40 -13.94
N ALA A 300 14.59 1.37 -12.73
CA ALA A 300 14.62 2.51 -11.80
C ALA A 300 16.04 2.82 -11.29
N PHE A 301 16.85 1.79 -11.05
CA PHE A 301 18.16 1.93 -10.41
C PHE A 301 19.34 1.46 -11.27
N ASN A 302 19.09 1.05 -12.52
CA ASN A 302 20.11 0.57 -13.45
C ASN A 302 21.00 -0.53 -12.81
N THR A 303 20.36 -1.52 -12.20
CA THR A 303 21.04 -2.58 -11.43
C THR A 303 21.87 -3.53 -12.30
N GLY A 304 21.73 -3.46 -13.62
CA GLY A 304 22.33 -4.39 -14.57
C GLY A 304 21.52 -5.67 -14.82
N ALA A 305 20.40 -5.86 -14.11
CA ALA A 305 19.44 -6.92 -14.39
C ALA A 305 18.61 -6.61 -15.66
N PRO A 306 17.98 -7.61 -16.30
CA PRO A 306 17.08 -7.39 -17.43
C PRO A 306 15.94 -6.43 -17.07
N ILE A 307 15.72 -5.42 -17.91
CA ILE A 307 14.58 -4.50 -17.78
C ILE A 307 13.31 -5.21 -18.24
N ILE A 308 12.28 -5.18 -17.40
CA ILE A 308 10.94 -5.70 -17.71
C ILE A 308 10.25 -4.71 -18.63
N ASP A 309 9.68 -5.20 -19.74
CA ASP A 309 8.81 -4.40 -20.62
C ASP A 309 7.39 -4.35 -20.04
N PRO A 310 6.87 -3.18 -19.64
CA PRO A 310 5.52 -3.05 -19.13
C PRO A 310 4.46 -3.59 -20.10
N GLN A 311 4.66 -3.45 -21.41
CA GLN A 311 3.67 -3.92 -22.39
C GLN A 311 3.47 -5.44 -22.34
N THR A 312 4.53 -6.20 -22.03
CA THR A 312 4.46 -7.67 -21.99
C THR A 312 3.82 -8.20 -20.72
N VAL A 313 4.02 -7.52 -19.59
CA VAL A 313 3.47 -7.94 -18.28
C VAL A 313 2.11 -7.33 -17.96
N PHE A 314 1.63 -6.39 -18.77
CA PHE A 314 0.33 -5.74 -18.52
C PHE A 314 -0.86 -6.71 -18.37
N PRO A 315 -0.98 -7.82 -19.13
CA PRO A 315 -2.05 -8.79 -18.93
C PRO A 315 -2.06 -9.44 -17.53
N ASP A 316 -0.91 -9.56 -16.88
CA ASP A 316 -0.79 -10.19 -15.54
C ASP A 316 -1.49 -9.35 -14.45
N PHE A 317 -1.72 -8.06 -14.72
CA PHE A 317 -2.44 -7.14 -13.82
C PHE A 317 -3.95 -7.09 -14.08
N LEU A 318 -4.44 -7.82 -15.08
CA LEU A 318 -5.84 -7.79 -15.54
C LEU A 318 -6.47 -9.18 -15.44
N ASN A 319 -6.09 -9.92 -14.40
CA ASN A 319 -6.41 -11.32 -14.20
C ASN A 319 -6.57 -11.64 -12.71
N HIS A 320 -7.74 -12.14 -12.33
CA HIS A 320 -8.07 -12.53 -10.97
C HIS A 320 -7.18 -13.66 -10.40
N THR A 321 -6.77 -14.62 -11.24
CA THR A 321 -5.89 -15.74 -10.83
C THR A 321 -4.53 -15.27 -10.33
N ALA A 322 -4.05 -14.11 -10.81
CA ALA A 322 -2.81 -13.51 -10.33
C ALA A 322 -2.94 -13.12 -8.85
N HIS A 323 -4.09 -12.58 -8.43
CA HIS A 323 -4.36 -12.23 -7.04
C HIS A 323 -4.47 -13.45 -6.13
N THR A 324 -5.21 -14.47 -6.56
CA THR A 324 -5.32 -15.72 -5.78
C THR A 324 -3.96 -16.40 -5.62
N SER A 325 -3.13 -16.38 -6.66
CA SER A 325 -1.78 -16.99 -6.62
C SER A 325 -0.82 -16.20 -5.74
N LEU A 326 -0.91 -14.86 -5.77
CA LEU A 326 -0.08 -13.99 -4.94
C LEU A 326 -0.39 -14.15 -3.44
N LEU A 327 -1.64 -14.44 -3.09
CA LEU A 327 -2.08 -14.60 -1.70
C LEU A 327 -1.99 -16.03 -1.17
N ALA A 328 -1.91 -17.03 -2.06
CA ALA A 328 -1.85 -18.44 -1.69
C ALA A 328 -0.77 -18.76 -0.62
N PRO A 329 0.47 -18.20 -0.69
CA PRO A 329 1.48 -18.44 0.35
C PRO A 329 1.07 -17.96 1.75
N TYR A 330 0.24 -16.91 1.86
CA TYR A 330 -0.14 -16.32 3.15
C TYR A 330 -1.37 -16.95 3.80
N LEU A 331 -2.03 -17.92 3.15
CA LEU A 331 -3.23 -18.55 3.71
C LEU A 331 -2.96 -19.27 5.04
N ASN A 332 -1.79 -19.88 5.19
CA ASN A 332 -1.38 -20.47 6.46
C ASN A 332 -1.14 -19.40 7.53
N SER A 333 -0.42 -18.33 7.18
CA SER A 333 -0.14 -17.20 8.06
C SER A 333 -1.39 -16.45 8.52
N THR A 334 -2.41 -16.28 7.66
CA THR A 334 -3.69 -15.67 8.05
C THR A 334 -4.49 -16.57 9.00
N ALA A 335 -4.45 -17.90 8.83
CA ALA A 335 -5.03 -18.84 9.77
C ALA A 335 -4.28 -18.87 11.12
N PHE A 336 -2.94 -18.82 11.07
CA PHE A 336 -2.07 -18.73 12.24
C PHE A 336 -2.32 -17.44 13.05
N ALA A 337 -2.45 -16.29 12.39
CA ALA A 337 -2.79 -15.04 13.04
C ALA A 337 -4.13 -15.15 13.80
N GLN A 338 -5.15 -15.72 13.16
CA GLN A 338 -6.47 -15.93 13.77
C GLN A 338 -6.42 -16.86 14.99
N SER A 339 -5.65 -17.95 14.93
CA SER A 339 -5.53 -18.88 16.07
C SER A 339 -4.87 -18.25 17.30
N HIS A 340 -4.08 -17.19 17.11
CA HIS A 340 -3.46 -16.40 18.19
C HIS A 340 -4.24 -15.11 18.52
N GLY A 341 -5.44 -14.93 17.96
CA GLY A 341 -6.25 -13.72 18.17
C GLY A 341 -5.59 -12.45 17.64
N LYS A 342 -4.72 -12.58 16.63
CA LYS A 342 -4.00 -11.48 15.99
C LYS A 342 -4.61 -11.11 14.64
N LYS A 343 -4.37 -9.87 14.26
CA LYS A 343 -4.72 -9.31 12.95
C LYS A 343 -3.48 -9.29 12.08
N LEU A 344 -3.56 -9.85 10.88
CA LEU A 344 -2.47 -9.80 9.89
C LEU A 344 -2.77 -8.74 8.84
N LEU A 345 -1.82 -7.83 8.62
CA LEU A 345 -1.92 -6.73 7.66
C LEU A 345 -0.98 -6.96 6.47
N MET A 346 -1.47 -6.66 5.26
CA MET A 346 -0.62 -6.39 4.10
C MET A 346 -0.15 -4.93 4.20
N PHE A 347 0.90 -4.72 4.97
CA PHE A 347 1.28 -3.41 5.49
C PHE A 347 2.01 -2.52 4.48
N GLU A 348 2.47 -3.13 3.39
CA GLU A 348 2.89 -2.43 2.19
C GLU A 348 2.61 -3.27 0.95
N THR A 349 1.96 -2.67 -0.04
CA THR A 349 1.81 -3.27 -1.36
C THR A 349 1.52 -2.19 -2.41
N ASN A 350 1.80 -2.50 -3.67
CA ASN A 350 1.25 -1.82 -4.83
C ASN A 350 1.52 -2.67 -6.09
N THR A 351 1.27 -2.14 -7.29
CA THR A 351 1.42 -2.90 -8.53
C THR A 351 2.84 -3.40 -8.79
N ALA A 352 3.88 -2.63 -8.54
CA ALA A 352 5.25 -3.14 -8.57
C ALA A 352 6.15 -2.29 -7.67
N SER A 353 7.14 -2.90 -7.02
CA SER A 353 8.09 -2.15 -6.20
C SER A 353 9.00 -1.27 -7.06
N CYS A 354 9.89 -0.48 -6.43
CA CYS A 354 10.80 0.41 -7.15
C CYS A 354 10.09 1.44 -8.06
N GLY A 355 8.93 1.91 -7.61
CA GLY A 355 8.20 3.02 -8.23
C GLY A 355 7.12 2.63 -9.25
N GLY A 356 6.95 1.35 -9.55
CA GLY A 356 5.89 0.88 -10.43
C GLY A 356 6.21 1.03 -11.93
N PHE A 357 5.29 0.56 -12.76
CA PHE A 357 5.38 0.64 -14.21
C PHE A 357 4.49 1.74 -14.76
N VAL A 358 5.08 2.68 -15.49
CA VAL A 358 4.33 3.66 -16.27
C VAL A 358 3.47 2.93 -17.31
N GLY A 359 2.18 3.28 -17.35
CA GLY A 359 1.19 2.69 -18.25
C GLY A 359 0.44 1.49 -17.65
N ILE A 360 0.90 0.96 -16.50
CA ILE A 360 0.17 -0.03 -15.69
C ILE A 360 -0.27 0.63 -14.39
N SER A 361 0.69 1.06 -13.56
CA SER A 361 0.49 1.62 -12.22
C SER A 361 -0.36 2.89 -12.18
N ASP A 362 -0.35 3.65 -13.26
CA ASP A 362 -1.03 4.94 -13.42
C ASP A 362 -2.18 4.88 -14.45
N ALA A 363 -2.59 3.68 -14.87
CA ALA A 363 -3.74 3.46 -15.75
C ALA A 363 -4.95 2.88 -15.00
N PHE A 364 -6.14 2.95 -15.61
CA PHE A 364 -7.40 2.44 -15.05
C PHE A 364 -7.32 0.95 -14.61
N GLY A 365 -6.52 0.15 -15.30
CA GLY A 365 -6.24 -1.24 -14.92
C GLY A 365 -5.75 -1.38 -13.48
N ALA A 366 -4.92 -0.45 -12.99
CA ALA A 366 -4.47 -0.44 -11.58
C ALA A 366 -5.62 -0.16 -10.59
N ALA A 367 -6.66 0.58 -10.99
CA ALA A 367 -7.84 0.80 -10.14
C ALA A 367 -8.66 -0.50 -9.97
N LEU A 368 -8.84 -1.25 -11.05
CA LEU A 368 -9.51 -2.56 -11.02
C LEU A 368 -8.67 -3.58 -10.23
N TRP A 369 -7.38 -3.70 -10.60
CA TRP A 369 -6.40 -4.55 -9.92
C TRP A 369 -6.37 -4.30 -8.40
N GLY A 370 -6.29 -3.03 -7.97
CA GLY A 370 -6.19 -2.69 -6.56
C GLY A 370 -7.45 -3.02 -5.76
N LEU A 371 -8.63 -2.96 -6.40
CA LEU A 371 -9.90 -3.27 -5.76
C LEU A 371 -10.12 -4.79 -5.65
N ASP A 372 -9.86 -5.53 -6.74
CA ASP A 372 -9.91 -7.00 -6.76
C ASP A 372 -8.92 -7.57 -5.74
N TYR A 373 -7.67 -7.10 -5.77
CA TYR A 373 -6.66 -7.54 -4.81
C TYR A 373 -7.06 -7.28 -3.36
N ALA A 374 -7.66 -6.12 -3.06
CA ALA A 374 -8.12 -5.79 -1.71
C ALA A 374 -9.31 -6.64 -1.26
N LEU A 375 -10.27 -6.91 -2.14
CA LEU A 375 -11.38 -7.82 -1.85
C LEU A 375 -10.89 -9.25 -1.67
N GLN A 376 -9.90 -9.69 -2.46
CA GLN A 376 -9.28 -10.99 -2.31
C GLN A 376 -8.50 -11.10 -1.00
N MET A 377 -7.73 -10.08 -0.61
CA MET A 377 -7.07 -10.03 0.69
C MET A 377 -8.08 -10.13 1.84
N ALA A 378 -9.20 -9.40 1.74
CA ALA A 378 -10.27 -9.49 2.73
C ALA A 378 -10.87 -10.90 2.79
N HIS A 379 -11.16 -11.51 1.64
CA HIS A 379 -11.63 -12.90 1.53
C HIS A 379 -10.62 -13.91 2.14
N SER A 380 -9.33 -13.68 1.93
CA SER A 380 -8.22 -14.48 2.48
C SER A 380 -7.88 -14.17 3.94
N ASN A 381 -8.74 -13.46 4.68
CA ASN A 381 -8.59 -13.18 6.12
C ASN A 381 -7.41 -12.30 6.53
N PHE A 382 -6.88 -11.47 5.63
CA PHE A 382 -6.16 -10.28 6.08
C PHE A 382 -7.13 -9.35 6.82
N SER A 383 -6.62 -8.52 7.72
CA SER A 383 -7.41 -7.55 8.51
C SER A 383 -7.27 -6.10 8.00
N GLY A 384 -6.49 -5.91 6.94
CA GLY A 384 -6.28 -4.65 6.27
C GLY A 384 -5.08 -4.69 5.34
N ALA A 385 -5.02 -3.73 4.43
CA ALA A 385 -3.97 -3.56 3.45
C ALA A 385 -3.62 -2.08 3.25
N MET A 386 -2.40 -1.79 2.81
CA MET A 386 -1.94 -0.42 2.58
C MET A 386 -1.29 -0.25 1.22
N LEU A 387 -1.89 0.62 0.40
CA LEU A 387 -1.33 1.00 -0.89
C LEU A 387 -0.21 2.02 -0.68
N HIS A 388 1.00 1.66 -1.09
CA HIS A 388 2.18 2.49 -0.85
C HIS A 388 2.26 3.70 -1.80
N ALA A 389 2.79 4.81 -1.30
CA ALA A 389 3.04 6.04 -2.02
C ALA A 389 4.47 6.54 -1.75
N GLY A 390 5.26 6.62 -2.82
CA GLY A 390 6.69 6.97 -2.81
C GLY A 390 7.02 8.37 -3.33
N GLY A 391 6.02 9.24 -3.53
CA GLY A 391 6.23 10.63 -3.97
C GLY A 391 6.48 10.77 -5.47
N GLN A 392 6.89 11.95 -5.96
CA GLN A 392 6.76 12.34 -7.38
C GLN A 392 7.46 11.44 -8.42
N ASN A 393 8.40 10.58 -8.00
CA ASN A 393 9.14 9.68 -8.88
C ASN A 393 8.49 8.29 -9.04
N VAL A 394 7.33 8.04 -8.42
CA VAL A 394 6.62 6.75 -8.55
C VAL A 394 5.31 6.90 -9.34
N ALA A 395 4.98 5.87 -10.11
CA ALA A 395 3.80 5.81 -10.97
C ALA A 395 2.52 5.43 -10.20
N TYR A 396 2.63 4.60 -9.16
CA TYR A 396 1.48 4.07 -8.41
C TYR A 396 0.90 5.00 -7.32
N ASN A 397 1.25 6.28 -7.33
CA ASN A 397 0.85 7.22 -6.29
C ASN A 397 -0.67 7.41 -6.20
N LEU A 398 -1.14 7.66 -4.98
CA LEU A 398 -2.52 8.00 -4.66
C LEU A 398 -2.94 9.36 -5.23
N THR A 399 -2.01 10.31 -5.17
CA THR A 399 -2.19 11.68 -5.66
C THR A 399 -0.89 12.19 -6.22
N LEU A 400 -0.97 12.94 -7.31
CA LEU A 400 0.17 13.57 -7.94
C LEU A 400 0.09 15.07 -7.68
N ARG A 401 0.96 15.56 -6.78
CA ARG A 401 1.22 17.00 -6.64
C ARG A 401 2.10 17.44 -7.80
N SER A 402 1.72 18.51 -8.49
CA SER A 402 2.59 19.12 -9.50
C SER A 402 3.88 19.62 -8.84
N PRO A 403 5.07 19.27 -9.38
CA PRO A 403 6.33 19.89 -8.98
C PRO A 403 6.17 21.41 -8.86
N THR A 404 6.83 22.04 -7.87
CA THR A 404 6.60 23.48 -7.60
C THR A 404 6.88 24.34 -8.84
N ASN A 405 7.83 23.93 -9.69
CA ASN A 405 8.18 24.54 -10.98
C ASN A 405 7.17 24.26 -12.12
N GLU A 406 6.24 23.32 -11.94
CA GLU A 406 5.23 22.92 -12.93
C GLU A 406 3.80 23.29 -12.50
N SER A 407 3.63 23.83 -11.28
CA SER A 407 2.32 24.13 -10.66
C SER A 407 1.45 25.15 -11.40
N THR A 408 2.01 25.84 -12.41
CA THR A 408 1.28 26.77 -13.28
C THR A 408 0.59 26.07 -14.47
N PHE A 409 0.94 24.82 -14.78
CA PHE A 409 0.38 24.08 -15.92
C PHE A 409 0.07 22.60 -15.64
N HIS A 410 0.56 22.01 -14.56
CA HIS A 410 0.12 20.70 -14.07
C HIS A 410 -0.80 20.87 -12.86
N GLN A 411 -1.98 20.25 -12.92
CA GLN A 411 -2.94 20.19 -11.83
C GLN A 411 -2.69 18.97 -10.95
N TRP A 412 -3.36 18.92 -9.80
CA TRP A 412 -3.40 17.71 -8.99
C TRP A 412 -4.15 16.60 -9.73
N THR A 413 -3.52 15.45 -9.87
CA THR A 413 -4.15 14.27 -10.49
C THR A 413 -4.36 13.20 -9.43
N ILE A 414 -5.55 12.60 -9.45
CA ILE A 414 -5.88 11.48 -8.58
C ILE A 414 -5.38 10.20 -9.25
N GLY A 415 -4.59 9.41 -8.54
CA GLY A 415 -4.09 8.14 -9.04
C GLY A 415 -5.20 7.08 -9.14
N PRO A 416 -5.11 6.13 -10.07
CA PRO A 416 -6.12 5.08 -10.24
C PRO A 416 -6.41 4.31 -8.95
N VAL A 417 -5.37 3.97 -8.19
CA VAL A 417 -5.48 3.18 -6.95
C VAL A 417 -6.25 3.89 -5.83
N TYR A 418 -6.42 5.22 -5.89
CA TYR A 418 -7.33 5.92 -4.97
C TYR A 418 -8.78 5.51 -5.20
N TYR A 419 -9.18 5.28 -6.45
CA TYR A 419 -10.53 4.82 -6.76
C TYR A 419 -10.78 3.41 -6.20
N SER A 420 -9.75 2.55 -6.16
CA SER A 420 -9.81 1.27 -5.46
C SER A 420 -10.15 1.45 -3.98
N ALA A 421 -9.43 2.32 -3.27
CA ALA A 421 -9.69 2.62 -1.86
C ALA A 421 -11.09 3.23 -1.64
N LEU A 422 -11.53 4.11 -2.53
CA LEU A 422 -12.86 4.72 -2.45
C LEU A 422 -14.00 3.70 -2.60
N VAL A 423 -13.89 2.81 -3.58
CA VAL A 423 -14.89 1.75 -3.82
C VAL A 423 -14.83 0.70 -2.72
N MET A 424 -13.63 0.35 -2.24
CA MET A 424 -13.44 -0.58 -1.12
C MET A 424 -14.09 -0.06 0.16
N ALA A 425 -13.88 1.22 0.50
CA ALA A 425 -14.54 1.86 1.63
C ALA A 425 -16.07 1.83 1.52
N GLU A 426 -16.60 1.96 0.31
CA GLU A 426 -18.04 1.86 0.07
C GLU A 426 -18.55 0.42 0.16
N ALA A 427 -17.78 -0.55 -0.34
CA ALA A 427 -18.10 -1.97 -0.24
C ALA A 427 -18.15 -2.41 1.23
N MET A 428 -17.13 -2.07 2.01
CA MET A 428 -17.06 -2.40 3.44
C MET A 428 -18.12 -1.68 4.26
N GLY A 429 -18.30 -0.37 4.04
CA GLY A 429 -19.17 0.47 4.86
C GLY A 429 -18.67 0.62 6.31
N PRO A 430 -19.43 1.30 7.18
CA PRO A 430 -18.96 1.69 8.51
C PRO A 430 -19.33 0.71 9.63
N SER A 431 -19.88 -0.47 9.33
CA SER A 431 -20.43 -1.38 10.35
C SER A 431 -19.35 -2.16 11.10
N ASN A 432 -18.15 -2.27 10.54
CA ASN A 432 -17.01 -3.01 11.10
C ASN A 432 -17.25 -4.50 11.38
N VAL A 433 -18.31 -5.06 10.81
CA VAL A 433 -18.67 -6.49 10.91
C VAL A 433 -18.91 -7.10 9.52
N THR A 434 -18.41 -6.43 8.49
CA THR A 434 -18.57 -6.83 7.09
C THR A 434 -17.73 -8.07 6.79
N GLN A 435 -18.23 -8.99 5.99
CA GLN A 435 -17.49 -10.17 5.53
C GLN A 435 -17.50 -10.24 4.00
N VAL A 436 -16.41 -10.72 3.42
CA VAL A 436 -16.23 -10.81 1.97
C VAL A 436 -16.14 -12.27 1.55
N LEU A 437 -16.83 -12.60 0.46
CA LEU A 437 -16.79 -13.90 -0.18
C LEU A 437 -16.49 -13.72 -1.66
N ASP A 438 -15.41 -14.32 -2.13
CA ASP A 438 -15.21 -14.57 -3.55
C ASP A 438 -16.24 -15.61 -4.02
N LEU A 439 -17.05 -15.23 -5.01
CA LEU A 439 -18.14 -16.05 -5.53
C LEU A 439 -17.66 -17.08 -6.55
N GLN A 440 -16.42 -16.98 -7.04
CA GLN A 440 -15.90 -17.77 -8.16
C GLN A 440 -16.90 -17.77 -9.34
N ALA A 441 -17.51 -16.61 -9.58
CA ALA A 441 -18.60 -16.47 -10.52
C ALA A 441 -18.15 -16.71 -11.97
N ASN A 442 -19.12 -16.89 -12.86
CA ASN A 442 -18.86 -17.11 -14.28
C ASN A 442 -17.94 -18.31 -14.56
N ASN A 443 -18.07 -19.39 -13.77
CA ASN A 443 -17.18 -20.56 -13.78
C ASN A 443 -15.73 -20.21 -13.40
N ASN A 444 -15.55 -19.40 -12.36
CA ASN A 444 -14.26 -18.89 -11.90
C ASN A 444 -13.46 -18.22 -13.03
N ASN A 445 -14.13 -17.39 -13.84
CA ASN A 445 -13.50 -16.75 -14.98
C ASN A 445 -12.56 -15.62 -14.52
N GLU A 446 -11.33 -15.68 -14.99
CA GLU A 446 -10.24 -14.84 -14.54
C GLU A 446 -10.39 -13.34 -14.90
N PHE A 447 -11.20 -13.02 -15.91
CA PHE A 447 -11.45 -11.64 -16.35
C PHE A 447 -12.70 -11.01 -15.74
N THR A 448 -13.56 -11.80 -15.08
CA THR A 448 -14.86 -11.35 -14.57
C THR A 448 -15.13 -11.82 -13.13
N PRO A 449 -14.20 -11.55 -12.18
CA PRO A 449 -14.41 -11.94 -10.80
C PRO A 449 -15.62 -11.20 -10.19
N ALA A 450 -16.21 -11.83 -9.17
CA ALA A 450 -17.35 -11.29 -8.45
C ALA A 450 -17.25 -11.62 -6.97
N TYR A 451 -17.62 -10.66 -6.14
CA TYR A 451 -17.61 -10.79 -4.69
C TYR A 451 -18.98 -10.49 -4.11
N ALA A 452 -19.37 -11.27 -3.10
CA ALA A 452 -20.48 -10.93 -2.23
C ALA A 452 -19.95 -10.31 -0.95
N ILE A 453 -20.58 -9.22 -0.53
CA ILE A 453 -20.28 -8.53 0.72
C ILE A 453 -21.47 -8.66 1.65
N TYR A 454 -21.21 -9.26 2.81
CA TYR A 454 -22.19 -9.54 3.84
C TYR A 454 -22.02 -8.58 5.01
N ASP A 455 -23.11 -8.12 5.59
CA ASP A 455 -23.13 -7.38 6.85
C ASP A 455 -24.03 -8.13 7.83
N ALA A 456 -23.48 -8.51 8.99
CA ALA A 456 -24.16 -9.33 9.99
C ALA A 456 -24.80 -10.62 9.41
N GLY A 457 -24.15 -11.24 8.43
CA GLY A 457 -24.62 -12.47 7.78
C GLY A 457 -25.61 -12.27 6.63
N GLU A 458 -26.00 -11.02 6.32
CA GLU A 458 -26.92 -10.69 5.24
C GLU A 458 -26.18 -10.10 4.03
N PRO A 459 -26.44 -10.55 2.79
CA PRO A 459 -25.81 -10.00 1.60
C PRO A 459 -26.31 -8.57 1.37
N VAL A 460 -25.43 -7.58 1.53
CA VAL A 460 -25.77 -6.16 1.39
C VAL A 460 -25.27 -5.55 0.08
N ARG A 461 -24.19 -6.09 -0.49
CA ARG A 461 -23.58 -5.59 -1.74
C ARG A 461 -22.96 -6.73 -2.55
N VAL A 462 -22.82 -6.51 -3.85
CA VAL A 462 -22.08 -7.37 -4.77
C VAL A 462 -21.13 -6.50 -5.56
N ALA A 463 -19.86 -6.88 -5.63
CA ALA A 463 -18.88 -6.26 -6.52
C ALA A 463 -18.70 -7.15 -7.76
N LEU A 464 -18.79 -6.54 -8.94
CA LEU A 464 -18.66 -7.22 -10.24
C LEU A 464 -17.55 -6.53 -11.03
N PHE A 465 -16.68 -7.32 -11.66
CA PHE A 465 -15.54 -6.84 -12.42
C PHE A 465 -15.64 -7.26 -13.87
N ASN A 466 -15.02 -6.47 -14.74
CA ASN A 466 -14.73 -6.83 -16.12
C ASN A 466 -13.37 -6.22 -16.49
N TYR A 467 -12.38 -7.07 -16.70
CA TYR A 467 -11.01 -6.67 -17.07
C TYR A 467 -10.81 -6.46 -18.58
N ILE A 468 -11.85 -6.65 -19.38
CA ILE A 468 -11.74 -6.67 -20.85
C ILE A 468 -11.99 -5.28 -21.41
N THR A 469 -11.05 -4.80 -22.24
CA THR A 469 -11.29 -3.63 -23.09
C THR A 469 -11.86 -4.08 -24.43
N ASP A 470 -13.12 -3.77 -24.67
CA ASP A 470 -13.82 -4.10 -25.92
C ASP A 470 -14.78 -2.98 -26.31
N ALA A 471 -14.41 -2.20 -27.32
CA ALA A 471 -15.23 -1.08 -27.80
C ALA A 471 -16.52 -1.52 -28.53
N THR A 472 -16.67 -2.81 -28.85
CA THR A 472 -17.86 -3.33 -29.55
C THR A 472 -19.02 -3.66 -28.61
N GLY A 473 -18.75 -3.79 -27.31
CA GLY A 473 -19.72 -4.27 -26.31
C GLY A 473 -19.96 -5.78 -26.34
N ALA A 474 -19.25 -6.55 -27.17
CA ALA A 474 -19.39 -8.00 -27.24
C ALA A 474 -18.94 -8.70 -25.93
N SER A 475 -18.08 -8.04 -25.16
CA SER A 475 -17.58 -8.48 -23.86
C SER A 475 -18.39 -7.92 -22.67
N ASP A 476 -19.56 -7.31 -22.91
CA ASP A 476 -20.47 -6.91 -21.84
C ASP A 476 -21.06 -8.15 -21.15
N VAL A 477 -21.09 -8.12 -19.82
CA VAL A 477 -21.58 -9.23 -19.00
C VAL A 477 -22.90 -8.91 -18.30
N THR A 478 -23.79 -9.89 -18.28
CA THR A 478 -25.07 -9.85 -17.55
C THR A 478 -25.03 -10.84 -16.38
N ALA A 479 -24.95 -10.32 -15.16
CA ALA A 479 -25.05 -11.12 -13.95
C ALA A 479 -26.51 -11.14 -13.43
N VAL A 480 -27.09 -12.34 -13.33
CA VAL A 480 -28.44 -12.55 -12.77
C VAL A 480 -28.31 -12.92 -11.30
N ILE A 481 -28.60 -11.98 -10.40
CA ILE A 481 -28.41 -12.16 -8.96
C ILE A 481 -29.73 -12.57 -8.30
N SER A 482 -29.70 -13.68 -7.56
CA SER A 482 -30.83 -14.17 -6.76
C SER A 482 -30.40 -14.31 -5.30
N VAL A 483 -31.29 -13.96 -4.37
CA VAL A 483 -31.05 -14.12 -2.92
C VAL A 483 -31.99 -15.20 -2.40
N ALA A 484 -31.42 -16.34 -1.96
CA ALA A 484 -32.17 -17.44 -1.37
C ALA A 484 -32.37 -17.21 0.13
N GLN A 485 -33.51 -17.69 0.61
CA GLN A 485 -33.84 -17.70 2.02
C GLN A 485 -32.92 -18.66 2.78
N GLY A 486 -32.21 -18.17 3.79
CA GLY A 486 -31.47 -19.01 4.73
C GLY A 486 -32.40 -19.95 5.52
N ALA A 487 -31.86 -21.08 5.97
CA ALA A 487 -32.59 -22.13 6.70
C ALA A 487 -33.25 -21.66 8.02
N ALA A 488 -32.94 -20.45 8.49
CA ALA A 488 -33.40 -19.90 9.77
C ALA A 488 -34.66 -19.00 9.69
N GLY A 489 -35.37 -18.96 8.55
CA GLY A 489 -36.72 -18.38 8.48
C GLY A 489 -36.84 -16.86 8.63
N GLY A 490 -35.73 -16.11 8.71
CA GLY A 490 -35.69 -14.65 8.60
C GLY A 490 -35.87 -14.19 7.15
N GLY A 491 -36.67 -13.15 6.92
CA GLY A 491 -37.14 -12.74 5.59
C GLY A 491 -36.04 -12.31 4.62
N GLY A 492 -35.65 -13.19 3.70
CA GLY A 492 -34.81 -12.88 2.54
C GLY A 492 -35.56 -13.14 1.24
N ALA A 493 -36.25 -12.14 0.71
CA ALA A 493 -36.69 -12.12 -0.69
C ALA A 493 -35.69 -11.26 -1.48
N THR A 494 -35.40 -11.64 -2.73
CA THR A 494 -34.64 -10.77 -3.64
C THR A 494 -35.18 -9.34 -3.55
N PRO A 495 -34.32 -8.33 -3.25
CA PRO A 495 -34.78 -6.96 -3.06
C PRO A 495 -35.57 -6.48 -4.28
N ALA A 496 -36.68 -5.77 -4.04
CA ALA A 496 -37.50 -5.24 -5.13
C ALA A 496 -36.75 -4.21 -5.98
N GLN A 497 -35.72 -3.56 -5.40
CA GLN A 497 -34.88 -2.57 -6.06
C GLN A 497 -33.46 -2.65 -5.52
N VAL A 498 -32.49 -2.33 -6.38
CA VAL A 498 -31.07 -2.18 -6.03
C VAL A 498 -30.54 -0.86 -6.58
N LYS A 499 -29.46 -0.37 -5.98
CA LYS A 499 -28.69 0.75 -6.53
C LYS A 499 -27.42 0.20 -7.16
N VAL A 500 -27.10 0.69 -8.37
CA VAL A 500 -25.89 0.30 -9.08
C VAL A 500 -24.98 1.51 -9.19
N LYS A 501 -23.68 1.31 -8.91
CA LYS A 501 -22.63 2.30 -9.10
C LYS A 501 -21.57 1.69 -10.00
N TYR A 502 -21.15 2.47 -10.97
CA TYR A 502 -20.16 2.05 -11.95
C TYR A 502 -18.86 2.80 -11.73
N MET A 503 -17.74 2.09 -11.86
CA MET A 503 -16.42 2.67 -12.02
C MET A 503 -15.96 2.36 -13.45
N LEU A 504 -15.82 3.38 -14.29
CA LEU A 504 -15.67 3.21 -15.74
C LEU A 504 -14.52 4.04 -16.31
N ALA A 505 -13.87 3.49 -17.32
CA ALA A 505 -13.01 4.20 -18.26
C ALA A 505 -13.15 3.59 -19.66
N PRO A 506 -12.77 4.30 -20.74
CA PRO A 506 -12.82 3.77 -22.11
C PRO A 506 -11.97 2.52 -22.36
N SER A 507 -10.91 2.32 -21.57
CA SER A 507 -9.97 1.20 -21.68
C SER A 507 -9.24 1.02 -20.35
N VAL A 508 -8.84 -0.22 -20.04
CA VAL A 508 -7.92 -0.53 -18.92
C VAL A 508 -6.58 0.19 -19.02
N SER A 509 -6.15 0.60 -20.21
CA SER A 509 -4.93 1.39 -20.43
C SER A 509 -5.13 2.91 -20.30
N THR A 510 -6.36 3.37 -20.02
CA THR A 510 -6.66 4.80 -19.95
C THR A 510 -5.98 5.44 -18.75
N LYS A 511 -5.31 6.58 -18.98
CA LYS A 511 -4.83 7.48 -17.92
C LYS A 511 -5.79 8.66 -17.76
N GLY A 512 -6.26 8.90 -16.54
CA GLY A 512 -7.24 9.95 -16.25
C GLY A 512 -8.64 9.66 -16.80
N ASN A 513 -9.56 10.63 -16.68
CA ASN A 513 -10.97 10.52 -17.12
C ASN A 513 -11.69 9.24 -16.66
N MET A 514 -11.26 8.68 -15.54
CA MET A 514 -11.95 7.60 -14.84
C MET A 514 -13.14 8.21 -14.12
N THR A 515 -14.30 7.56 -14.23
CA THR A 515 -15.52 8.02 -13.54
C THR A 515 -15.93 7.02 -12.48
N GLY A 516 -16.44 7.51 -11.35
CA GLY A 516 -16.94 6.71 -10.23
C GLY A 516 -18.33 7.15 -9.83
N ALA A 517 -19.32 6.26 -9.94
CA ALA A 517 -20.74 6.55 -9.70
C ALA A 517 -21.27 7.75 -10.53
N GLY A 518 -20.73 7.93 -11.75
CA GLY A 518 -21.14 8.99 -12.67
C GLY A 518 -20.50 10.37 -12.42
N GLN A 519 -19.42 10.42 -11.64
CA GLN A 519 -18.62 11.63 -11.37
C GLN A 519 -17.18 11.48 -11.84
#